data_AF-A0A378VXK3-F1
#
_entry.id   AF-A0A378VXK3-F1
#
_cell.length_a   1.000
_cell.length_b   1.000
_cell.length_c   1.000
_cell.angle_alpha   90.00
_cell.angle_beta   90.00
_cell.angle_gamma   90.00
#
_symmetry.space_group_name_H-M   'P 1'
#
loop_
_entity.id
_entity.type
_entity.pdbx_description
1 polymer ?
#
loop_
_entity_poly.entity_id
_entity_poly.type
_entity_poly.pdbx_seq_one_letter_code
_entity_poly.pdbx_strand_id
1 'polypeptide(L)'
;MPCINGDEAFRPDIALLVNGMPLVFIEVKKPNNKGGIGEERERMGKRAKNPKFRRFINITQFMIFSNNMEYDDGATEPAQGAFYASSACGKPVFNYFREEHKLNLTELLDTLSDDLENNVLQDNNLPVIKHSPEFISNKSPDTPTNRILTSLLCRERLSFLLQHGLTYVKASQGLVQNTSCGIRSYLPPLPLKNIWQTAAKKA
;
A
#
# COMPACT_ATOMS: atom_id res chain seq x y z
N MET A 1 -6.89 -3.22 12.22
CA MET A 1 -7.38 -2.12 13.09
C MET A 1 -8.50 -1.37 12.38
N PRO A 2 -9.72 -1.25 12.95
CA PRO A 2 -10.81 -0.49 12.34
C PRO A 2 -10.73 1.01 12.65
N CYS A 3 -11.05 1.84 11.65
CA CYS A 3 -11.27 3.28 11.76
C CYS A 3 -12.73 3.53 12.12
N ILE A 4 -13.02 3.73 13.42
CA ILE A 4 -14.38 3.90 13.94
C ILE A 4 -14.58 5.35 14.40
N ASN A 5 -15.73 5.94 14.05
CA ASN A 5 -16.17 7.22 14.57
C ASN A 5 -17.70 7.31 14.57
N GLY A 6 -18.31 7.07 15.74
CA GLY A 6 -19.76 6.95 15.90
C GLY A 6 -20.31 5.71 15.20
N ASP A 7 -21.35 5.92 14.41
CA ASP A 7 -22.05 5.00 13.52
C ASP A 7 -21.30 4.66 12.23
N GLU A 8 -20.16 5.31 11.97
CA GLU A 8 -19.35 5.08 10.78
C GLU A 8 -18.09 4.26 11.10
N ALA A 9 -17.84 3.23 10.30
CA ALA A 9 -16.68 2.37 10.43
C ALA A 9 -16.07 2.00 9.08
N PHE A 10 -14.75 1.99 9.02
CA PHE A 10 -13.97 1.49 7.89
C PHE A 10 -12.80 0.65 8.40
N ARG A 11 -12.62 -0.55 7.88
CA ARG A 11 -11.46 -1.39 8.18
C ARG A 11 -10.66 -1.60 6.90
N PRO A 12 -9.38 -1.19 6.86
CA PRO A 12 -8.48 -1.63 5.81
C PRO A 12 -8.15 -3.12 5.98
N ASP A 13 -7.91 -3.80 4.86
CA ASP A 13 -7.55 -5.22 4.87
C ASP A 13 -6.23 -5.42 5.63
N ILE A 14 -5.22 -4.58 5.32
CA ILE A 14 -3.95 -4.51 6.05
C ILE A 14 -3.62 -3.04 6.36
N ALA A 15 -3.12 -2.78 7.56
CA ALA A 15 -2.61 -1.48 7.96
C ALA A 15 -1.16 -1.62 8.44
N LEU A 16 -0.24 -0.89 7.81
CA LEU A 16 1.15 -0.83 8.24
C LEU A 16 1.31 0.26 9.30
N LEU A 17 1.79 -0.16 10.48
CA LEU A 17 2.07 0.74 11.59
C LEU A 17 3.55 1.09 11.64
N VAL A 18 3.86 2.37 11.68
CA VAL A 18 5.23 2.87 11.94
C VAL A 18 5.19 3.62 13.27
N ASN A 19 5.91 3.13 14.27
CA ASN A 19 5.87 3.65 15.65
C ASN A 19 4.43 3.79 16.19
N GLY A 20 3.57 2.81 15.88
CA GLY A 20 2.16 2.80 16.29
C GLY A 20 1.22 3.64 15.41
N MET A 21 1.72 4.38 14.42
CA MET A 21 0.89 5.20 13.52
C MET A 21 0.51 4.46 12.23
N PRO A 22 -0.76 4.46 11.81
CA PRO A 22 -1.22 3.82 10.57
C PRO A 22 -0.89 4.66 9.32
N LEU A 23 0.35 4.58 8.87
CA LEU A 23 0.84 5.40 7.77
C LEU A 23 0.50 4.83 6.39
N VAL A 24 0.25 3.51 6.27
CA VAL A 24 -0.11 2.89 4.98
C VAL A 24 -1.30 1.97 5.15
N PHE A 25 -2.31 2.13 4.29
CA PHE A 25 -3.41 1.18 4.16
C PHE A 25 -3.25 0.37 2.89
N ILE A 26 -3.56 -0.92 2.96
CA ILE A 26 -3.52 -1.84 1.83
C ILE A 26 -4.89 -2.49 1.73
N GLU A 27 -5.50 -2.36 0.57
CA GLU A 27 -6.77 -2.98 0.20
C GLU A 27 -6.49 -4.06 -0.84
N VAL A 28 -6.82 -5.30 -0.51
CA VAL A 28 -6.63 -6.46 -1.38
C VAL A 28 -7.98 -7.03 -1.79
N LYS A 29 -8.12 -7.32 -3.08
CA LYS A 29 -9.31 -7.97 -3.64
C LYS A 29 -8.92 -9.31 -4.23
N LYS A 30 -9.91 -10.20 -4.33
CA LYS A 30 -9.75 -11.44 -5.07
C LYS A 30 -9.56 -11.14 -6.56
N PRO A 31 -8.75 -11.94 -7.28
CA PRO A 31 -8.70 -11.87 -8.73
C PRO A 31 -10.10 -11.97 -9.35
N ASN A 32 -10.32 -11.26 -10.47
CA ASN A 32 -11.61 -11.20 -11.18
C ASN A 32 -12.80 -10.74 -10.31
N ASN A 33 -12.56 -9.92 -9.28
CA ASN A 33 -13.65 -9.35 -8.50
C ASN A 33 -14.57 -8.48 -9.36
N LYS A 34 -15.87 -8.56 -9.10
CA LYS A 34 -16.87 -7.69 -9.74
C LYS A 34 -16.50 -6.22 -9.49
N GLY A 35 -16.50 -5.43 -10.57
CA GLY A 35 -16.16 -4.00 -10.54
C GLY A 35 -14.67 -3.66 -10.37
N GLY A 36 -13.81 -4.68 -10.24
CA GLY A 36 -12.36 -4.52 -10.21
C GLY A 36 -11.86 -3.57 -9.11
N ILE A 37 -10.72 -2.94 -9.36
CA ILE A 37 -10.11 -1.95 -8.47
C ILE A 37 -10.83 -0.58 -8.55
N GLY A 38 -11.64 -0.35 -9.59
CA GLY A 38 -12.42 0.87 -9.77
C GLY A 38 -13.47 1.10 -8.67
N GLU A 39 -14.16 0.06 -8.20
CA GLU A 39 -15.10 0.17 -7.09
C GLU A 39 -14.42 0.62 -5.79
N GLU A 40 -13.18 0.18 -5.57
CA GLU A 40 -12.39 0.57 -4.39
C GLU A 40 -12.01 2.06 -4.43
N ARG A 41 -11.67 2.56 -5.63
CA ARG A 41 -11.43 3.99 -5.87
C ARG A 41 -12.65 4.83 -5.50
N GLU A 42 -13.84 4.42 -5.93
CA GLU A 42 -15.09 5.12 -5.63
C GLU A 42 -15.44 5.05 -4.14
N ARG A 43 -15.23 3.88 -3.52
CA ARG A 43 -15.45 3.67 -2.09
C ARG A 43 -14.55 4.57 -1.25
N MET A 44 -13.27 4.68 -1.59
CA MET A 44 -12.35 5.59 -0.91
C MET A 44 -12.70 7.05 -1.17
N GLY A 45 -13.12 7.40 -2.39
CA GLY A 45 -13.58 8.76 -2.70
C GLY A 45 -14.77 9.19 -1.84
N LYS A 46 -15.72 8.28 -1.55
CA LYS A 46 -16.83 8.54 -0.62
C LYS A 46 -16.33 8.71 0.82
N ARG A 47 -15.42 7.84 1.28
CA ARG A 47 -14.85 7.90 2.64
C ARG A 47 -14.02 9.18 2.87
N ALA A 48 -13.24 9.60 1.89
CA ALA A 48 -12.43 10.82 1.94
C ALA A 48 -13.26 12.09 2.10
N LYS A 49 -14.48 12.10 1.58
CA LYS A 49 -15.43 13.21 1.75
C LYS A 49 -16.13 13.21 3.10
N ASN A 50 -16.16 12.09 3.82
CA ASN A 50 -16.83 12.00 5.11
C ASN A 50 -15.96 12.62 6.23
N PRO A 51 -16.42 13.70 6.89
CA PRO A 51 -15.73 14.33 8.01
C PRO A 51 -15.30 13.37 9.12
N LYS A 52 -16.09 12.32 9.37
CA LYS A 52 -15.85 11.34 10.44
C LYS A 52 -14.56 10.53 10.23
N PHE A 53 -14.13 10.34 8.98
CA PHE A 53 -12.91 9.61 8.64
C PHE A 53 -11.68 10.49 8.46
N ARG A 54 -11.83 11.81 8.48
CA ARG A 54 -10.77 12.76 8.18
C ARG A 54 -9.51 12.56 9.03
N ARG A 55 -9.65 12.30 10.33
CA ARG A 55 -8.48 12.02 11.20
C ARG A 55 -7.66 10.81 10.74
N PHE A 56 -8.34 9.76 10.26
CA PHE A 56 -7.70 8.52 9.84
C PHE A 56 -7.05 8.68 8.48
N ILE A 57 -7.72 9.36 7.56
CA ILE A 57 -7.20 9.61 6.21
C ILE A 57 -6.02 10.59 6.26
N ASN A 58 -6.06 11.58 7.15
CA ASN A 58 -4.97 12.55 7.29
C ASN A 58 -3.68 11.96 7.87
N ILE A 59 -3.77 10.92 8.72
CA ILE A 59 -2.56 10.27 9.27
C ILE A 59 -1.96 9.28 8.27
N THR A 60 -2.78 8.62 7.46
CA THR A 60 -2.31 7.78 6.35
C THR A 60 -1.55 8.64 5.36
N GLN A 61 -0.40 8.16 4.91
CA GLN A 61 0.47 8.85 3.95
C GLN A 61 0.19 8.40 2.53
N PHE A 62 -0.04 7.10 2.34
CA PHE A 62 -0.50 6.54 1.08
C PHE A 62 -1.24 5.23 1.26
N MET A 63 -1.90 4.79 0.21
CA MET A 63 -2.70 3.57 0.16
C MET A 63 -2.26 2.72 -1.03
N ILE A 64 -2.32 1.41 -0.87
CA ILE A 64 -2.07 0.41 -1.91
C ILE A 64 -3.38 -0.34 -2.19
N PHE A 65 -3.67 -0.58 -3.46
CA PHE A 65 -4.85 -1.29 -3.91
C PHE A 65 -4.42 -2.39 -4.87
N SER A 66 -4.82 -3.64 -4.65
CA SER A 66 -4.52 -4.70 -5.63
C SER A 66 -5.58 -5.77 -5.67
N ASN A 67 -5.85 -6.31 -6.86
CA ASN A 67 -6.63 -7.53 -7.05
C ASN A 67 -5.74 -8.72 -7.44
N ASN A 68 -4.43 -8.59 -7.24
CA ASN A 68 -3.40 -9.58 -7.53
C ASN A 68 -3.31 -10.03 -9.00
N MET A 69 -3.78 -9.20 -9.94
CA MET A 69 -3.69 -9.44 -11.38
C MET A 69 -2.66 -8.52 -12.03
N GLU A 70 -2.11 -8.92 -13.16
CA GLU A 70 -1.29 -8.03 -13.99
C GLU A 70 -2.15 -6.88 -14.57
N TYR A 71 -1.50 -5.83 -15.06
CA TYR A 71 -2.22 -4.80 -15.78
C TYR A 71 -2.73 -5.32 -17.13
N ASP A 72 -3.85 -4.76 -17.56
CA ASP A 72 -4.35 -4.91 -18.92
C ASP A 72 -4.08 -3.62 -19.68
N ASP A 73 -3.01 -3.61 -20.46
CA ASP A 73 -2.57 -2.46 -21.26
C ASP A 73 -3.59 -2.06 -22.35
N GLY A 74 -4.59 -2.91 -22.64
CA GLY A 74 -5.66 -2.64 -23.60
C GLY A 74 -6.90 -1.96 -23.01
N ALA A 75 -7.02 -1.90 -21.68
CA ALA A 75 -8.21 -1.38 -21.01
C ALA A 75 -8.23 0.16 -20.95
N THR A 76 -9.38 0.77 -21.26
CA THR A 76 -9.57 2.23 -21.16
C THR A 76 -9.55 2.72 -19.70
N GLU A 77 -10.03 1.90 -18.77
CA GLU A 77 -10.02 2.19 -17.33
C GLU A 77 -9.28 1.08 -16.56
N PRO A 78 -8.47 1.44 -15.55
CA PRO A 78 -7.75 0.48 -14.73
C PRO A 78 -8.71 -0.35 -13.86
N ALA A 79 -9.13 -1.52 -14.36
CA ALA A 79 -9.96 -2.46 -13.63
C ALA A 79 -9.15 -3.50 -12.84
N GLN A 80 -7.93 -3.79 -13.28
CA GLN A 80 -7.05 -4.84 -12.73
C GLN A 80 -5.60 -4.34 -12.58
N GLY A 81 -4.88 -4.85 -11.59
CA GLY A 81 -3.51 -4.44 -11.30
C GLY A 81 -3.21 -4.22 -9.82
N ALA A 82 -2.03 -3.67 -9.57
CA ALA A 82 -1.61 -3.12 -8.28
C ALA A 82 -1.42 -1.60 -8.40
N PHE A 83 -2.01 -0.80 -7.53
CA PHE A 83 -1.98 0.65 -7.63
C PHE A 83 -1.60 1.25 -6.29
N TYR A 84 -1.02 2.44 -6.33
CA TYR A 84 -0.82 3.24 -5.13
C TYR A 84 -1.44 4.63 -5.31
N ALA A 85 -1.93 5.19 -4.21
CA ALA A 85 -2.48 6.53 -4.17
C ALA A 85 -2.00 7.24 -2.90
N SER A 86 -1.64 8.51 -3.02
CA SER A 86 -1.41 9.36 -1.85
C SER A 86 -2.72 9.61 -1.09
N SER A 87 -2.61 9.98 0.19
CA SER A 87 -3.76 10.48 0.95
C SER A 87 -4.11 11.92 0.52
N ALA A 88 -4.73 12.06 -0.65
CA ALA A 88 -5.27 13.34 -1.09
C ALA A 88 -6.59 13.66 -0.38
N CYS A 89 -6.81 14.93 -0.03
CA CYS A 89 -8.11 15.45 0.38
C CYS A 89 -9.08 15.42 -0.81
N GLY A 90 -9.64 14.26 -1.15
CA GLY A 90 -10.54 14.10 -2.29
C GLY A 90 -10.60 12.68 -2.84
N LYS A 91 -10.92 12.56 -4.13
CA LYS A 91 -10.90 11.27 -4.83
C LYS A 91 -9.44 10.82 -5.00
N PRO A 92 -9.06 9.61 -4.55
CA PRO A 92 -7.69 9.13 -4.74
C PRO A 92 -7.33 9.02 -6.21
N VAL A 93 -6.14 9.49 -6.57
CA VAL A 93 -5.57 9.30 -7.90
C VAL A 93 -4.75 8.01 -7.86
N PHE A 94 -5.16 7.02 -8.63
CA PHE A 94 -4.49 5.71 -8.69
C PHE A 94 -3.32 5.80 -9.66
N ASN A 95 -2.13 5.54 -9.15
CA ASN A 95 -0.90 5.50 -9.93
C ASN A 95 -0.52 4.05 -10.20
N TYR A 96 -0.07 3.79 -11.43
CA TYR A 96 0.48 2.50 -11.81
C TYR A 96 1.83 2.29 -11.11
N PHE A 97 2.02 1.09 -10.58
CA PHE A 97 3.29 0.64 -10.06
C PHE A 97 4.08 -0.06 -11.16
N ARG A 98 5.23 0.51 -11.53
CA ARG A 98 6.18 -0.13 -12.43
C ARG A 98 7.54 -0.11 -11.73
N GLU A 99 8.06 -1.28 -11.43
CA GLU A 99 9.41 -1.41 -10.87
C GLU A 99 10.39 -1.55 -12.03
N GLU A 100 11.29 -0.57 -12.18
CA GLU A 100 12.34 -0.62 -13.20
C GLU A 100 13.50 -1.53 -12.78
N HIS A 101 13.76 -1.63 -11.47
CA HIS A 101 14.88 -2.40 -10.95
C HIS A 101 14.47 -3.83 -10.58
N LYS A 102 15.22 -4.82 -11.07
CA LYS A 102 15.04 -6.19 -10.60
C LYS A 102 15.49 -6.30 -9.14
N LEU A 103 14.53 -6.49 -8.24
CA LEU A 103 14.80 -6.64 -6.81
C LEU A 103 15.46 -7.99 -6.53
N ASN A 104 16.51 -8.00 -5.69
CA ASN A 104 17.11 -9.24 -5.20
C ASN A 104 16.26 -9.79 -4.04
N LEU A 105 15.23 -10.56 -4.36
CA LEU A 105 14.29 -11.09 -3.37
C LEU A 105 14.98 -11.95 -2.31
N THR A 106 16.06 -12.66 -2.65
CA THR A 106 16.83 -13.49 -1.71
C THR A 106 17.53 -12.65 -0.63
N GLU A 107 17.90 -11.41 -0.93
CA GLU A 107 18.48 -10.49 0.05
C GLU A 107 17.44 -9.71 0.85
N LEU A 108 16.25 -9.51 0.28
CA LEU A 108 15.18 -8.69 0.85
C LEU A 108 14.20 -9.49 1.71
N LEU A 109 13.99 -10.76 1.40
CA LEU A 109 12.99 -11.61 2.03
C LEU A 109 13.67 -12.74 2.80
N ASP A 110 13.24 -12.94 4.04
CA ASP A 110 13.61 -14.11 4.81
C ASP A 110 12.85 -15.35 4.33
N THR A 111 13.47 -16.52 4.51
CA THR A 111 12.80 -17.79 4.26
C THR A 111 11.72 -18.04 5.32
N LEU A 112 10.48 -18.25 4.87
CA LEU A 112 9.37 -18.58 5.75
C LEU A 112 9.48 -20.04 6.22
N SER A 113 9.56 -20.26 7.53
CA SER A 113 9.50 -21.62 8.09
C SER A 113 8.06 -22.14 8.15
N ASP A 114 7.89 -23.46 8.04
CA ASP A 114 6.57 -24.09 8.11
C ASP A 114 5.90 -23.84 9.47
N ASP A 115 6.68 -23.83 10.55
CA ASP A 115 6.19 -23.53 11.90
C ASP A 115 5.64 -22.10 12.00
N LEU A 116 6.34 -21.12 11.45
CA LEU A 116 5.87 -19.73 11.45
C LEU A 116 4.60 -19.57 10.61
N GLU A 117 4.55 -20.22 9.45
CA GLU A 117 3.36 -20.26 8.60
C GLU A 117 2.15 -20.89 9.33
N ASN A 118 2.37 -22.03 10.00
CA ASN A 118 1.33 -22.69 10.80
C ASN A 118 0.84 -21.80 11.94
N ASN A 119 1.76 -21.15 12.66
CA ASN A 119 1.42 -20.26 13.77
C ASN A 119 0.55 -19.08 13.29
N VAL A 120 0.92 -18.45 12.16
CA VAL A 120 0.13 -17.33 11.58
C VAL A 120 -1.26 -17.80 11.15
N LEU A 121 -1.35 -18.98 10.51
CA LEU A 121 -2.64 -19.53 10.08
C LEU A 121 -3.53 -19.91 11.26
N GLN A 122 -2.97 -20.47 12.33
CA GLN A 122 -3.70 -20.80 13.55
C GLN A 122 -4.22 -19.55 14.27
N ASP A 123 -3.37 -18.52 14.43
CA ASP A 123 -3.75 -17.24 15.04
C ASP A 123 -4.93 -16.57 14.31
N ASN A 124 -4.98 -16.74 12.99
CA ASN A 124 -6.07 -16.21 12.16
C ASN A 124 -7.26 -17.15 11.98
N ASN A 125 -7.27 -18.33 12.62
CA ASN A 125 -8.28 -19.38 12.44
C ASN A 125 -8.46 -19.86 10.98
N LEU A 126 -7.36 -19.92 10.22
CA LEU A 126 -7.35 -20.30 8.79
C LEU A 126 -6.43 -21.50 8.44
N PRO A 127 -6.21 -22.52 9.29
CA PRO A 127 -5.30 -23.63 8.93
C PRO A 127 -5.71 -24.40 7.67
N VAL A 128 -7.02 -24.42 7.35
CA VAL A 128 -7.58 -25.15 6.20
C VAL A 128 -7.09 -24.61 4.86
N ILE A 129 -6.71 -23.34 4.76
CA ILE A 129 -6.33 -22.73 3.48
C ILE A 129 -4.88 -23.03 3.08
N LYS A 130 -4.05 -23.60 3.97
CA LYS A 130 -2.59 -23.75 3.79
C LYS A 130 -2.22 -24.40 2.45
N HIS A 131 -2.96 -25.42 2.05
CA HIS A 131 -2.70 -26.18 0.82
C HIS A 131 -3.62 -25.79 -0.34
N SER A 132 -4.41 -24.73 -0.18
CA SER A 132 -5.26 -24.24 -1.26
C SER A 132 -4.40 -23.59 -2.37
N PRO A 133 -4.77 -23.76 -3.64
CA PRO A 133 -4.07 -23.11 -4.75
C PRO A 133 -4.05 -21.58 -4.61
N GLU A 134 -5.13 -20.99 -4.08
CA GLU A 134 -5.25 -19.55 -3.82
C GLU A 134 -4.19 -19.07 -2.83
N PHE A 135 -4.03 -19.77 -1.71
CA PHE A 135 -3.03 -19.40 -0.70
C PHE A 135 -1.60 -19.58 -1.19
N ILE A 136 -1.30 -20.68 -1.89
CA ILE A 136 0.02 -20.94 -2.49
C ILE A 136 0.38 -19.86 -3.50
N SER A 137 -0.57 -19.47 -4.37
CA SER A 137 -0.36 -18.40 -5.35
C SER A 137 -0.13 -17.05 -4.67
N ASN A 138 -0.96 -16.68 -3.69
CA ASN A 138 -0.84 -15.41 -2.96
C ASN A 138 0.44 -15.31 -2.11
N LYS A 139 1.06 -16.44 -1.76
CA LYS A 139 2.35 -16.48 -1.06
C LYS A 139 3.54 -16.16 -1.96
N SER A 140 3.40 -16.30 -3.28
CA SER A 140 4.51 -16.07 -4.20
C SER A 140 4.95 -14.59 -4.21
N PRO A 141 6.25 -14.29 -4.02
CA PRO A 141 6.74 -12.91 -4.00
C PRO A 141 6.65 -12.24 -5.39
N ASP A 142 6.51 -13.02 -6.45
CA ASP A 142 6.43 -12.53 -7.83
C ASP A 142 5.04 -12.03 -8.21
N THR A 143 4.04 -12.25 -7.36
CA THR A 143 2.68 -11.76 -7.64
C THR A 143 2.61 -10.23 -7.66
N PRO A 144 1.72 -9.62 -8.46
CA PRO A 144 1.56 -8.17 -8.54
C PRO A 144 1.40 -7.48 -7.17
N THR A 145 0.65 -8.10 -6.25
CA THR A 145 0.49 -7.59 -4.89
C THR A 145 1.81 -7.62 -4.13
N ASN A 146 2.52 -8.75 -4.12
CA ASN A 146 3.76 -8.85 -3.35
C ASN A 146 4.91 -8.03 -3.96
N ARG A 147 4.94 -7.83 -5.28
CA ARG A 147 5.93 -6.94 -5.93
C ARG A 147 5.79 -5.49 -5.45
N ILE A 148 4.57 -4.93 -5.43
CA ILE A 148 4.36 -3.56 -4.95
C ILE A 148 4.64 -3.43 -3.45
N LEU A 149 4.26 -4.44 -2.63
CA LEU A 149 4.49 -4.43 -1.19
C LEU A 149 5.98 -4.51 -0.87
N THR A 150 6.69 -5.47 -1.45
CA THR A 150 8.14 -5.65 -1.26
C THR A 150 8.91 -4.40 -1.67
N SER A 151 8.52 -3.80 -2.79
CA SER A 151 9.09 -2.56 -3.27
C SER A 151 8.82 -1.40 -2.32
N LEU A 152 7.57 -0.95 -2.20
CA LEU A 152 7.24 0.31 -1.53
C LEU A 152 7.37 0.25 0.00
N LEU A 153 7.22 -0.93 0.59
CA LEU A 153 7.15 -1.10 2.05
C LEU A 153 8.41 -1.67 2.68
N CYS A 154 9.45 -1.96 1.88
CA CYS A 154 10.75 -2.21 2.48
C CYS A 154 11.20 -0.97 3.28
N ARG A 155 11.90 -1.22 4.38
CA ARG A 155 12.15 -0.22 5.42
C ARG A 155 12.80 1.05 4.87
N GLU A 156 13.84 0.88 4.05
CA GLU A 156 14.65 1.98 3.54
C GLU A 156 13.86 2.81 2.53
N ARG A 157 13.13 2.17 1.61
CA ARG A 157 12.30 2.89 0.62
C ARG A 157 11.12 3.57 1.28
N LEU A 158 10.47 2.91 2.24
CA LEU A 158 9.39 3.52 3.01
C LEU A 158 9.90 4.74 3.79
N SER A 159 11.05 4.63 4.46
CA SER A 159 11.66 5.75 5.17
C SER A 159 11.96 6.91 4.21
N PHE A 160 12.52 6.63 3.03
CA PHE A 160 12.77 7.65 2.01
C PHE A 160 11.46 8.30 1.52
N LEU A 161 10.43 7.50 1.24
CA LEU A 161 9.11 7.98 0.81
C LEU A 161 8.50 8.94 1.84
N LEU A 162 8.56 8.56 3.12
CA LEU A 162 8.03 9.37 4.23
C LEU A 162 8.81 10.68 4.42
N GLN A 163 10.13 10.68 4.18
CA GLN A 163 10.98 11.87 4.35
C GLN A 163 10.99 12.79 3.13
N HIS A 164 10.90 12.23 1.93
CA HIS A 164 11.22 12.93 0.68
C HIS A 164 10.27 12.65 -0.49
N GLY A 165 9.46 11.60 -0.39
CA GLY A 165 8.62 11.12 -1.49
C GLY A 165 7.28 11.84 -1.59
N LEU A 166 6.77 12.42 -0.50
CA LEU A 166 5.44 13.01 -0.45
C LEU A 166 5.50 14.52 -0.63
N THR A 167 4.76 15.04 -1.61
CA THR A 167 4.65 16.47 -1.88
C THR A 167 3.20 16.91 -1.77
N TYR A 168 2.96 18.03 -1.09
CA TYR A 168 1.62 18.60 -0.92
C TYR A 168 1.53 19.90 -1.70
N VAL A 169 0.61 19.96 -2.66
CA VAL A 169 0.40 21.13 -3.51
C VAL A 169 -0.94 21.75 -3.12
N LYS A 170 -0.90 23.03 -2.72
CA LYS A 170 -2.10 23.84 -2.56
C LYS A 170 -2.45 24.47 -3.90
N ALA A 171 -3.58 24.09 -4.46
CA ALA A 171 -4.15 24.70 -5.65
C ALA A 171 -5.33 25.59 -5.26
N SER A 172 -5.32 26.84 -5.72
CA SER A 172 -6.47 27.76 -5.64
C SER A 172 -7.21 27.77 -6.97
N GLN A 173 -8.47 27.32 -6.97
CA GLN A 173 -9.38 27.56 -8.10
C GLN A 173 -10.45 28.54 -7.62
N GLY A 174 -10.25 29.83 -7.93
CA GLY A 174 -11.12 30.90 -7.42
C GLY A 174 -11.05 31.01 -5.90
N LEU A 175 -12.21 30.99 -5.23
CA LEU A 175 -12.33 31.05 -3.76
C LEU A 175 -12.06 29.70 -3.06
N VAL A 176 -11.95 28.59 -3.80
CA VAL A 176 -11.78 27.24 -3.24
C VAL A 176 -10.29 26.88 -3.19
N GLN A 177 -9.80 26.55 -1.99
CA GLN A 177 -8.46 25.98 -1.79
C GLN A 177 -8.54 24.46 -1.71
N ASN A 178 -7.83 23.77 -2.59
CA ASN A 178 -7.67 22.32 -2.56
C ASN A 178 -6.22 21.97 -2.28
N THR A 179 -5.98 20.96 -1.44
CA THR A 179 -4.64 20.40 -1.24
C THR A 179 -4.60 19.02 -1.88
N SER A 180 -3.75 18.83 -2.88
CA SER A 180 -3.43 17.52 -3.43
C SER A 180 -2.11 17.02 -2.85
N CYS A 181 -1.98 15.71 -2.74
CA CYS A 181 -0.73 15.06 -2.37
C CYS A 181 -0.24 14.21 -3.55
N GLY A 182 1.05 14.23 -3.85
CA GLY A 182 1.68 13.36 -4.84
C GLY A 182 2.80 12.53 -4.22
N ILE A 183 3.05 11.35 -4.79
CA ILE A 183 4.28 10.59 -4.53
C ILE A 183 5.23 10.81 -5.70
N ARG A 184 6.49 11.11 -5.40
CA ARG A 184 7.54 11.28 -6.42
C ARG A 184 7.66 10.01 -7.26
N SER A 185 7.66 10.17 -8.58
CA SER A 185 7.73 9.06 -9.55
C SER A 185 9.05 8.30 -9.53
N TYR A 186 10.16 8.97 -9.21
CA TYR A 186 11.48 8.34 -9.09
C TYR A 186 11.79 8.01 -7.64
N LEU A 187 11.91 6.72 -7.34
CA LEU A 187 12.35 6.20 -6.05
C LEU A 187 13.79 5.69 -6.19
N PRO A 188 14.64 5.91 -5.18
CA PRO A 188 15.99 5.39 -5.22
C PRO A 188 15.97 3.85 -5.30
N PRO A 189 16.99 3.25 -5.93
CA PRO A 189 17.16 1.80 -5.85
C PRO A 189 17.24 1.37 -4.39
N LEU A 190 16.77 0.15 -4.10
CA LEU A 190 16.91 -0.39 -2.75
C LEU A 190 18.40 -0.49 -2.43
N PRO A 191 18.84 -0.05 -1.23
CA PRO A 191 20.23 -0.17 -0.89
C PRO A 191 20.59 -1.66 -0.81
N LEU A 192 21.61 -2.06 -1.57
CA LEU A 192 22.46 -3.18 -1.16
C LEU A 192 22.97 -2.81 0.23
N LYS A 193 22.84 -3.71 1.22
CA LYS A 193 23.22 -3.45 2.62
C LYS A 193 24.50 -2.60 2.73
N ASN A 194 24.44 -1.58 3.60
CA ASN A 194 25.51 -0.67 4.07
C ASN A 194 25.55 0.75 3.49
N ILE A 195 24.69 1.65 3.98
CA ILE A 195 25.09 3.07 4.22
C ILE A 195 24.40 3.61 5.48
N TRP A 196 24.86 3.18 6.66
CA TRP A 196 24.87 4.01 7.89
C TRP A 196 26.03 3.55 8.78
N GLN A 197 27.27 3.79 8.33
CA GLN A 197 28.44 3.81 9.21
C GLN A 197 28.88 5.24 9.57
N THR A 198 28.09 6.28 9.25
CA THR A 198 28.57 7.66 9.42
C THR A 198 27.47 8.62 9.90
N ALA A 199 26.92 8.37 11.09
CA ALA A 199 26.18 9.41 11.84
C ALA A 199 26.17 9.17 13.36
N ALA A 200 27.16 8.45 13.89
CA ALA A 200 27.41 8.35 15.34
C ALA A 200 28.81 8.89 15.67
N LYS A 201 29.10 10.12 15.23
CA LYS A 201 30.18 10.97 15.72
C LYS A 201 29.80 12.43 15.52
N LYS A 202 28.91 12.95 16.37
CA LYS A 202 28.95 14.31 16.94
C LYS A 202 27.68 14.57 17.76
N ALA A 203 27.92 15.07 18.98
CA ALA A 203 27.01 15.45 20.06
C ALA A 203 26.39 14.29 20.83
#